data_AF-A0A0E0AHD2-F1
#
_entry.id   AF-A0A0E0AHD2-F1
#
_cell.length_a   1.000
_cell.length_b   1.000
_cell.length_c   1.000
_cell.angle_alpha   90.00
_cell.angle_beta   90.00
_cell.angle_gamma   90.00
#
_symmetry.space_group_name_H-M   'P 1'
#
loop_
_entity.id
_entity.type
_entity.pdbx_description
1 polymer ?
#
loop_
_entity_poly.entity_id
_entity_poly.type
_entity_poly.pdbx_seq_one_letter_code
_entity_poly.pdbx_strand_id
1 'polypeptide(L)'
;MLVAAAHSPASTALPRRRRRSAAPPSRKTPESQALRAILRSRVIACLRAQELLVIFAEVGTVLNPEDARKAIRAGAQFLMSPGTVMEILHALKESEVLYIPGVLTPTEVISASSAGAEVVKVYPVSVMGGEVYMLALKKPFPFLPMVASQGISIDSIKRYLEAGASAVVLSDAIFDKVLMRERKFDEISELANLATLRASQSGT
;
A
#
# COMPACT_ATOMS: atom_id res chain seq x y z
N MET A 1 -6.52 -6.60 -3.92
CA MET A 1 -5.26 -6.70 -4.69
C MET A 1 -4.55 -5.36 -4.66
N LEU A 2 -3.38 -5.32 -4.03
CA LEU A 2 -2.49 -4.17 -4.04
C LEU A 2 -1.61 -4.19 -5.30
N VAL A 3 -1.55 -3.07 -6.02
CA VAL A 3 -0.70 -2.90 -7.21
C VAL A 3 0.17 -1.66 -7.02
N ALA A 4 1.47 -1.81 -7.19
CA ALA A 4 2.45 -0.73 -7.00
C ALA A 4 3.16 -0.39 -8.32
N ALA A 5 3.55 0.88 -8.48
CA ALA A 5 4.43 1.28 -9.57
C ALA A 5 5.88 0.93 -9.22
N ALA A 6 6.62 0.36 -10.18
CA ALA A 6 8.06 0.19 -10.06
C ALA A 6 8.75 1.55 -10.19
N HIS A 7 8.88 2.29 -9.09
CA HIS A 7 9.68 3.52 -9.09
C HIS A 7 11.17 3.17 -9.02
N SER A 8 11.91 3.54 -10.07
CA SER A 8 13.37 3.68 -9.97
C SER A 8 13.67 4.94 -9.16
N PRO A 9 14.50 4.89 -8.10
CA PRO A 9 14.80 6.07 -7.31
C PRO A 9 15.57 7.06 -8.18
N ALA A 10 14.94 8.17 -8.56
CA ALA A 10 15.62 9.27 -9.21
C ALA A 10 16.69 9.82 -8.24
N SER A 11 17.96 9.57 -8.56
CA SER A 11 19.10 10.14 -7.87
C SER A 11 19.19 11.62 -8.20
N THR A 12 18.58 12.48 -7.39
CA THR A 12 18.90 13.91 -7.36
C THR A 12 20.24 14.07 -6.66
N ALA A 13 21.32 13.93 -7.43
CA ALA A 13 22.67 14.26 -7.00
C ALA A 13 22.76 15.77 -6.69
N LEU A 14 22.76 16.13 -5.40
CA LEU A 14 23.20 17.46 -4.97
C LEU A 14 24.71 17.63 -5.21
N PRO A 15 25.18 18.84 -5.58
CA PRO A 15 26.61 19.09 -5.80
C PRO A 15 27.40 18.94 -4.48
N ARG A 16 28.41 18.07 -4.50
CA ARG A 16 29.29 17.76 -3.37
C ARG A 16 30.14 18.97 -2.98
N ARG A 17 29.86 19.61 -1.84
CA ARG A 17 30.86 20.39 -1.09
C ARG A 17 31.64 19.46 -0.15
N ARG A 18 32.97 19.44 -0.29
CA ARG A 18 33.90 18.72 0.58
C ARG A 18 33.89 19.33 1.99
N ARG A 19 33.50 18.56 3.00
CA ARG A 19 34.08 18.61 4.35
C ARG A 19 34.15 17.19 4.93
N ARG A 20 35.34 16.82 5.42
CA ARG A 20 35.60 15.58 6.16
C ARG A 20 35.00 15.70 7.56
N SER A 21 34.14 14.76 7.93
CA SER A 21 33.84 14.35 9.31
C SER A 21 33.19 12.96 9.24
N ALA A 22 33.53 12.08 10.16
CA ALA A 22 33.17 10.66 10.16
C ALA A 22 31.66 10.45 9.99
N ALA A 23 31.27 9.62 9.01
CA ALA A 23 29.89 9.29 8.74
C ALA A 23 29.33 8.38 9.86
N PRO A 24 28.16 8.68 10.43
CA PRO A 24 27.46 7.73 11.29
C PRO A 24 26.98 6.53 10.45
N PRO A 25 26.74 5.36 11.06
CA PRO A 25 26.28 4.18 10.33
C PRO A 25 24.99 4.51 9.58
N SER A 26 24.95 4.14 8.29
CA SER A 26 23.83 4.42 7.40
C SER A 26 22.55 3.74 7.91
N ARG A 27 21.70 4.48 8.62
CA ARG A 27 20.30 4.09 8.81
C ARG A 27 19.66 3.96 7.43
N LYS A 28 19.28 2.75 7.04
CA LYS A 28 18.43 2.53 5.86
C LYS A 28 17.17 3.39 6.05
N THR A 29 16.83 4.23 5.08
CA THR A 29 15.64 5.09 5.19
C THR A 29 14.37 4.22 5.31
N PRO A 30 13.43 4.53 6.22
CA PRO A 30 12.20 3.74 6.42
C PRO A 30 11.41 3.52 5.12
N GLU A 31 11.34 4.57 4.29
CA GLU A 31 10.75 4.57 2.94
C GLU A 31 11.23 3.37 2.10
N SER A 32 12.50 3.02 2.22
CA SER A 32 13.10 1.96 1.42
C SER A 32 12.71 0.55 1.89
N GLN A 33 12.35 0.32 3.17
CA GLN A 33 11.95 -1.00 3.65
C GLN A 33 10.46 -1.26 3.44
N ALA A 34 9.59 -0.32 3.78
CA ALA A 34 8.15 -0.41 3.54
C ALA A 34 7.82 -0.50 2.05
N LEU A 35 8.43 0.34 1.21
CA LEU A 35 8.27 0.25 -0.24
C LEU A 35 8.87 -1.04 -0.80
N ARG A 36 10.00 -1.54 -0.27
CA ARG A 36 10.51 -2.87 -0.65
C ARG A 36 9.58 -3.99 -0.22
N ALA A 37 8.89 -3.90 0.92
CA ALA A 37 7.91 -4.89 1.33
C ALA A 37 6.72 -4.90 0.35
N ILE A 38 6.19 -3.72 0.01
CA ILE A 38 5.11 -3.54 -0.99
C ILE A 38 5.54 -4.00 -2.39
N LEU A 39 6.78 -3.71 -2.81
CA LEU A 39 7.30 -4.10 -4.13
C LEU A 39 7.74 -5.57 -4.19
N ARG A 40 8.14 -6.18 -3.06
CA ARG A 40 8.49 -7.62 -2.97
C ARG A 40 7.27 -8.49 -2.78
N SER A 41 6.16 -7.96 -2.24
CA SER A 41 4.88 -8.63 -2.32
C SER A 41 4.45 -8.68 -3.77
N ARG A 42 4.88 -9.73 -4.47
CA ARG A 42 4.20 -10.22 -5.67
C ARG A 42 2.79 -10.62 -5.25
N VAL A 43 1.88 -9.67 -5.18
CA VAL A 43 0.45 -9.97 -5.02
C VAL A 43 -0.04 -10.45 -6.38
N ILE A 44 0.35 -11.68 -6.72
CA ILE A 44 -0.09 -12.41 -7.90
C ILE A 44 -0.96 -13.57 -7.41
N ALA A 45 -2.18 -13.58 -7.93
CA ALA A 45 -3.11 -14.70 -8.07
C ALA A 45 -3.45 -15.50 -6.80
N CYS A 46 -4.64 -15.26 -6.26
CA CYS A 46 -5.44 -16.37 -5.78
C CYS A 46 -6.27 -16.84 -6.98
N LEU A 47 -6.23 -18.14 -7.30
CA LEU A 47 -7.34 -18.97 -7.83
C LEU A 47 -6.92 -20.29 -8.52
N ARG A 48 -5.88 -20.99 -8.06
CA ARG A 48 -5.80 -22.45 -8.31
C ARG A 48 -5.33 -23.25 -7.11
N ALA A 49 -6.00 -24.38 -6.96
CA ALA A 49 -5.76 -25.53 -6.09
C ALA A 49 -5.98 -25.34 -4.58
N GLN A 50 -6.95 -26.11 -4.08
CA GLN A 50 -7.11 -26.48 -2.67
C GLN A 50 -5.84 -27.19 -2.19
N GLU A 51 -4.79 -26.46 -1.81
CA GLU A 51 -3.66 -26.95 -1.00
C GLU A 51 -2.81 -25.73 -0.58
N LEU A 52 -2.77 -25.44 0.72
CA LEU A 52 -1.91 -24.44 1.38
C LEU A 52 -1.78 -23.08 0.65
N LEU A 53 -2.93 -22.42 0.53
CA LEU A 53 -3.02 -21.03 0.11
C LEU A 53 -2.36 -20.14 1.17
N VAL A 54 -1.11 -19.70 0.94
CA VAL A 54 -0.55 -18.54 1.65
C VAL A 54 -1.30 -17.33 1.10
N ILE A 55 -2.51 -17.14 1.62
CA ILE A 55 -3.22 -15.88 1.50
C ILE A 55 -2.26 -14.87 2.14
N PHE A 56 -1.75 -13.91 1.37
CA PHE A 56 -1.46 -12.62 1.96
C PHE A 56 -2.81 -12.09 2.42
N ALA A 57 -3.25 -12.54 3.59
CA ALA A 57 -4.55 -12.24 4.15
C ALA A 57 -4.53 -10.77 4.48
N GLU A 58 -4.89 -9.97 3.48
CA GLU A 58 -5.49 -8.67 3.67
C GLU A 58 -6.71 -8.90 4.57
N VAL A 59 -6.50 -8.86 5.89
CA VAL A 59 -7.59 -8.53 6.79
C VAL A 59 -7.85 -7.06 6.52
N GLY A 60 -8.68 -6.77 5.52
CA GLY A 60 -8.93 -5.42 5.01
C GLY A 60 -9.57 -4.48 6.05
N THR A 61 -9.92 -5.03 7.22
CA THR A 61 -10.60 -4.36 8.31
C THR A 61 -10.08 -4.88 9.65
N VAL A 62 -8.78 -4.71 9.94
CA VAL A 62 -8.30 -4.92 11.32
C VAL A 62 -8.71 -3.71 12.15
N LEU A 63 -9.47 -3.89 13.22
CA LEU A 63 -9.98 -2.77 14.01
C LEU A 63 -9.46 -2.75 15.44
N ASN A 64 -8.73 -3.78 15.85
CA ASN A 64 -8.17 -3.88 17.19
C ASN A 64 -6.89 -4.73 17.21
N PRO A 65 -6.06 -4.62 18.27
CA PRO A 65 -4.83 -5.39 18.40
C PRO A 65 -5.02 -6.90 18.51
N GLU A 66 -6.17 -7.38 18.98
CA GLU A 66 -6.41 -8.82 19.11
C GLU A 66 -6.52 -9.48 17.75
N ASP A 67 -7.28 -8.88 16.83
CA ASP A 67 -7.41 -9.33 15.45
C ASP A 67 -6.11 -9.16 14.69
N ALA A 68 -5.36 -8.09 14.94
CA ALA A 68 -4.01 -7.93 14.43
C ALA A 68 -3.13 -9.12 14.81
N ARG A 69 -3.08 -9.48 16.10
CA ARG A 69 -2.29 -10.62 16.58
C ARG A 69 -2.77 -11.96 16.00
N LYS A 70 -4.08 -12.16 15.84
CA LYS A 70 -4.63 -13.36 15.19
C LYS A 70 -4.16 -13.46 13.74
N ALA A 71 -4.23 -12.37 12.98
CA ALA A 71 -3.78 -12.31 11.60
C ALA A 71 -2.27 -12.59 11.49
N ILE A 72 -1.46 -11.99 12.36
CA ILE A 72 -0.01 -12.22 12.40
C ILE A 72 0.31 -13.69 12.68
N ARG A 73 -0.36 -14.31 13.67
CA ARG A 73 -0.19 -15.75 13.95
C ARG A 73 -0.62 -16.64 12.80
N ALA A 74 -1.56 -16.18 11.97
CA ALA A 74 -1.97 -16.86 10.75
C ALA A 74 -1.00 -16.64 9.57
N GLY A 75 0.11 -15.91 9.78
CA GLY A 75 1.14 -15.68 8.77
C GLY A 75 0.98 -14.37 7.98
N ALA A 76 0.12 -13.45 8.43
CA ALA A 76 -0.01 -12.15 7.77
C ALA A 76 1.29 -11.35 7.84
N GLN A 77 1.80 -10.94 6.68
CA GLN A 77 3.01 -10.11 6.57
C GLN A 77 2.71 -8.61 6.57
N PHE A 78 1.45 -8.24 6.35
CA PHE A 78 0.97 -6.88 6.47
C PHE A 78 -0.49 -6.84 6.92
N LEU A 79 -0.89 -5.72 7.50
CA LEU A 79 -2.23 -5.46 8.03
C LEU A 79 -2.74 -4.12 7.52
N MET A 80 -4.05 -3.99 7.32
CA MET A 80 -4.68 -2.75 6.91
C MET A 80 -5.93 -2.45 7.73
N SER A 81 -6.20 -1.16 7.92
CA SER A 81 -7.42 -0.67 8.56
C SER A 81 -8.09 0.40 7.69
N PRO A 82 -9.41 0.61 7.80
CA PRO A 82 -10.09 1.70 7.10
C PRO A 82 -9.75 3.08 7.69
N GLY A 83 -9.32 3.13 8.95
CA GLY A 83 -8.89 4.35 9.65
C GLY A 83 -7.62 4.11 10.48
N THR A 84 -7.20 5.13 11.22
CA THR A 84 -6.02 5.06 12.09
C THR A 84 -6.40 4.44 13.42
N VAL A 85 -5.90 3.23 13.67
CA VAL A 85 -6.07 2.53 14.97
C VAL A 85 -4.76 2.60 15.73
N MET A 86 -4.68 3.51 16.71
CA MET A 86 -3.45 3.83 17.44
C MET A 86 -2.95 2.65 18.27
N GLU A 87 -3.88 1.86 18.82
CA GLU A 87 -3.58 0.68 19.62
C GLU A 87 -2.85 -0.37 18.81
N ILE A 88 -3.11 -0.48 17.50
CA ILE A 88 -2.40 -1.40 16.61
C ILE A 88 -0.99 -0.88 16.32
N LEU A 89 -0.83 0.42 16.04
CA LEU A 89 0.50 1.04 15.85
C LEU A 89 1.38 0.82 17.08
N HIS A 90 0.83 1.02 18.27
CA HIS A 90 1.56 0.80 19.52
C HIS A 90 1.86 -0.68 19.76
N ALA A 91 0.90 -1.57 19.51
CA ALA A 91 1.07 -3.01 19.73
C ALA A 91 2.09 -3.64 18.76
N LEU A 92 2.29 -3.05 17.59
CA LEU A 92 3.16 -3.59 16.54
C LEU A 92 4.47 -2.83 16.37
N LYS A 93 4.81 -1.91 17.28
CA LYS A 93 6.00 -1.06 17.17
C LYS A 93 7.31 -1.83 16.97
N GLU A 94 7.42 -3.02 17.57
CA GLU A 94 8.60 -3.90 17.48
C GLU A 94 8.35 -5.13 16.58
N SER A 95 7.23 -5.14 15.84
CA SER A 95 6.86 -6.21 14.92
C SER A 95 7.51 -6.00 13.57
N GLU A 96 7.92 -7.09 12.90
CA GLU A 96 8.35 -7.04 11.50
C GLU A 96 7.16 -6.95 10.51
N VAL A 97 5.93 -7.03 11.02
CA VAL A 97 4.71 -6.96 10.22
C VAL A 97 4.36 -5.51 9.91
N LEU A 98 4.20 -5.22 8.62
CA LEU A 98 3.85 -3.89 8.15
C LEU A 98 2.38 -3.57 8.45
N TYR A 99 2.11 -2.53 9.23
CA TYR A 99 0.76 -2.02 9.42
C TYR A 99 0.52 -0.75 8.59
N ILE A 100 -0.55 -0.76 7.80
CA ILE A 100 -0.95 0.34 6.91
C ILE A 100 -2.30 0.90 7.40
N PRO A 101 -2.29 1.89 8.31
CA PRO A 101 -3.51 2.51 8.81
C PRO A 101 -4.20 3.31 7.70
N GLY A 102 -5.54 3.37 7.79
CA GLY A 102 -6.34 4.24 6.95
C GLY A 102 -6.25 5.69 7.41
N VAL A 103 -6.22 6.62 6.47
CA VAL A 103 -6.26 8.07 6.71
C VAL A 103 -7.16 8.70 5.67
N LEU A 104 -7.77 9.82 6.04
CA LEU A 104 -8.46 10.67 5.08
C LEU A 104 -7.92 12.10 5.14
N THR A 105 -7.74 12.65 6.33
CA THR A 105 -7.36 14.04 6.58
C THR A 105 -5.87 14.23 6.88
N PRO A 106 -5.32 15.46 6.73
CA PRO A 106 -3.95 15.76 7.16
C PRO A 106 -3.68 15.45 8.64
N THR A 107 -4.66 15.65 9.51
CA THR A 107 -4.54 15.34 10.95
C THR A 107 -4.30 13.85 11.17
N GLU A 108 -5.02 12.98 10.46
CA GLU A 108 -4.84 11.53 10.56
C GLU A 108 -3.50 11.09 9.98
N VAL A 109 -3.05 11.71 8.87
CA VAL A 109 -1.71 11.47 8.32
C VAL A 109 -0.62 11.79 9.35
N ILE A 110 -0.71 12.96 9.99
CA ILE A 110 0.24 13.39 11.03
C ILE A 110 0.20 12.43 12.22
N SER A 111 -1.00 12.05 12.66
CA SER A 111 -1.19 11.17 13.82
C SER A 111 -0.59 9.79 13.56
N ALA A 112 -0.91 9.17 12.42
CA ALA A 112 -0.38 7.88 12.02
C ALA A 112 1.15 7.91 11.87
N SER A 113 1.69 8.91 11.16
CA SER A 113 3.13 9.05 10.95
C SER A 113 3.89 9.29 12.25
N SER A 114 3.36 10.13 13.15
CA SER A 114 3.96 10.40 14.46
C SER A 114 3.99 9.17 15.36
N ALA A 115 3.00 8.28 15.21
CA ALA A 115 2.91 7.01 15.90
C ALA A 115 3.74 5.89 15.25
N GLY A 116 4.49 6.20 14.17
CA GLY A 116 5.43 5.28 13.54
C GLY A 116 4.91 4.56 12.30
N ALA A 117 3.78 4.97 11.72
CA ALA A 117 3.34 4.40 10.45
C ALA A 117 4.35 4.72 9.34
N GLU A 118 4.89 3.67 8.69
CA GLU A 118 5.83 3.81 7.57
C GLU A 118 5.14 4.09 6.22
N VAL A 119 3.84 3.80 6.14
CA VAL A 119 2.96 3.98 4.98
C VAL A 119 1.54 4.16 5.48
N VAL A 120 0.74 4.94 4.76
CA VAL A 120 -0.69 5.13 5.08
C VAL A 120 -1.56 4.80 3.87
N LYS A 121 -2.81 4.41 4.11
CA LYS A 121 -3.81 4.15 3.07
C LYS A 121 -4.83 5.27 3.05
N VAL A 122 -4.95 5.98 1.93
CA VAL A 122 -6.01 6.97 1.71
C VAL A 122 -7.30 6.22 1.39
N TYR A 123 -8.26 6.26 2.32
CA TYR A 123 -9.50 5.49 2.24
C TYR A 123 -10.66 6.29 2.83
N PRO A 124 -11.83 6.34 2.16
CA PRO A 124 -12.13 5.88 0.81
C PRO A 124 -11.83 6.97 -0.25
N VAL A 125 -10.80 6.77 -1.09
CA VAL A 125 -10.27 7.88 -1.91
C VAL A 125 -11.22 8.33 -3.04
N SER A 126 -11.90 7.40 -3.70
CA SER A 126 -12.69 7.69 -4.92
C SER A 126 -13.82 8.69 -4.65
N VAL A 127 -14.58 8.48 -3.58
CA VAL A 127 -15.72 9.33 -3.17
C VAL A 127 -15.28 10.67 -2.58
N MET A 128 -13.99 10.83 -2.27
CA MET A 128 -13.42 12.03 -1.65
C MET A 128 -12.76 12.95 -2.67
N GLY A 129 -12.92 12.68 -3.97
CA GLY A 129 -12.33 13.45 -5.07
C GLY A 129 -11.20 12.72 -5.78
N GLY A 130 -10.99 11.43 -5.50
CA GLY A 130 -10.10 10.54 -6.24
C GLY A 130 -8.66 11.05 -6.31
N GLU A 131 -8.08 11.01 -7.50
CA GLU A 131 -6.72 11.47 -7.78
C GLU A 131 -6.47 12.94 -7.41
N VAL A 132 -7.48 13.81 -7.50
CA VAL A 132 -7.34 15.23 -7.12
C VAL A 132 -7.12 15.34 -5.61
N TYR A 133 -7.92 14.60 -4.84
CA TYR A 133 -7.77 14.55 -3.39
C TYR A 133 -6.45 13.91 -2.98
N MET A 134 -6.08 12.81 -3.64
CA MET A 134 -4.80 12.13 -3.43
C MET A 134 -3.62 13.09 -3.60
N LEU A 135 -3.60 13.86 -4.70
CA LEU A 135 -2.56 14.84 -4.98
C LEU A 135 -2.52 15.95 -3.91
N ALA A 136 -3.69 16.47 -3.53
CA ALA A 136 -3.81 17.52 -2.52
C ALA A 136 -3.29 17.06 -1.15
N LEU A 137 -3.63 15.83 -0.73
CA LEU A 137 -3.19 15.25 0.52
C LEU A 137 -1.70 14.87 0.49
N LYS A 138 -1.19 14.38 -0.64
CA LYS A 138 0.23 14.00 -0.79
C LYS A 138 1.18 15.18 -0.75
N LYS A 139 0.77 16.35 -1.27
CA LYS A 139 1.58 17.57 -1.38
C LYS A 139 2.29 18.00 -0.07
N PRO A 140 1.63 18.08 1.10
CA PRO A 140 2.30 18.38 2.37
C PRO A 140 3.16 17.24 2.94
N PHE A 141 3.01 16.01 2.45
CA PHE A 141 3.69 14.81 2.96
C PHE A 141 4.45 14.05 1.86
N PRO A 142 5.37 14.71 1.11
CA PRO A 142 6.03 14.10 -0.04
C PRO A 142 6.87 12.86 0.35
N PHE A 143 7.36 12.81 1.58
CA PHE A 143 8.20 11.74 2.12
C PHE A 143 7.43 10.49 2.61
N LEU A 144 6.11 10.58 2.83
CA LEU A 144 5.33 9.47 3.38
C LEU A 144 4.67 8.66 2.26
N PRO A 145 5.01 7.39 2.03
CA PRO A 145 4.31 6.55 1.06
C PRO A 145 2.81 6.50 1.36
N MET A 146 2.00 6.61 0.31
CA MET A 146 0.54 6.62 0.41
C MET A 146 -0.06 5.61 -0.57
N VAL A 147 -0.98 4.80 -0.09
CA VAL A 147 -1.73 3.81 -0.88
C VAL A 147 -3.13 4.33 -1.12
N ALA A 148 -3.53 4.50 -2.38
CA ALA A 148 -4.89 4.87 -2.73
C ALA A 148 -5.81 3.63 -2.64
N SER A 149 -6.98 3.74 -2.02
CA SER A 149 -7.87 2.58 -1.84
C SER A 149 -9.35 2.94 -1.94
N GLN A 150 -10.12 1.97 -2.47
CA GLN A 150 -11.58 1.97 -2.63
C GLN A 150 -12.10 2.81 -3.80
N GLY A 151 -12.87 2.15 -4.68
CA GLY A 151 -13.46 2.73 -5.89
C GLY A 151 -12.45 3.05 -7.01
N ILE A 152 -11.33 2.34 -7.06
CA ILE A 152 -10.32 2.46 -8.12
C ILE A 152 -10.63 1.46 -9.23
N SER A 153 -10.75 1.94 -10.46
CA SER A 153 -10.85 1.10 -11.67
C SER A 153 -9.47 0.82 -12.27
N ILE A 154 -9.36 -0.23 -13.09
CA ILE A 154 -8.11 -0.57 -13.80
C ILE A 154 -7.59 0.60 -14.66
N ASP A 155 -8.49 1.31 -15.34
CA ASP A 155 -8.09 2.43 -16.21
C ASP A 155 -7.64 3.67 -15.42
N SER A 156 -8.08 3.82 -14.16
CA SER A 156 -7.70 4.94 -13.30
C SER A 156 -6.37 4.75 -12.56
N ILE A 157 -5.79 3.53 -12.57
CA ILE A 157 -4.55 3.20 -11.85
C ILE A 157 -3.46 4.25 -12.10
N LYS A 158 -3.18 4.55 -13.38
CA LYS A 158 -2.12 5.49 -13.77
C LYS A 158 -2.33 6.88 -13.15
N ARG A 159 -3.56 7.38 -13.15
CA ARG A 159 -3.92 8.72 -12.63
C ARG A 159 -3.65 8.82 -11.12
N TYR A 160 -3.90 7.76 -10.36
CA TYR A 160 -3.58 7.72 -8.93
C TYR A 160 -2.08 7.68 -8.67
N LEU A 161 -1.33 6.92 -9.47
CA LEU A 161 0.13 6.85 -9.36
C LEU A 161 0.77 8.20 -9.69
N GLU A 162 0.31 8.86 -10.75
CA GLU A 162 0.72 10.23 -11.13
C GLU A 162 0.35 11.28 -10.08
N ALA A 163 -0.76 11.09 -9.37
CA ALA A 163 -1.14 11.90 -8.22
C ALA A 163 -0.28 11.68 -6.96
N GLY A 164 0.73 10.80 -7.04
CA GLY A 164 1.71 10.55 -5.98
C GLY A 164 1.37 9.38 -5.06
N ALA A 165 0.40 8.52 -5.43
CA ALA A 165 0.21 7.25 -4.76
C ALA A 165 1.38 6.30 -5.06
N SER A 166 1.93 5.68 -4.02
CA SER A 166 2.97 4.65 -4.17
C SER A 166 2.38 3.32 -4.66
N ALA A 167 1.11 3.07 -4.34
CA ALA A 167 0.35 1.91 -4.77
C ALA A 167 -1.16 2.20 -4.76
N VAL A 168 -1.93 1.33 -5.40
CA VAL A 168 -3.39 1.35 -5.45
C VAL A 168 -3.94 0.00 -4.98
N VAL A 169 -5.05 0.01 -4.25
CA VAL A 169 -5.81 -1.20 -3.88
C VAL A 169 -7.03 -1.33 -4.78
N LEU A 170 -7.09 -2.43 -5.51
CA LEU A 170 -8.20 -2.83 -6.36
C LEU A 170 -8.98 -3.96 -5.68
N SER A 171 -10.30 -3.78 -5.57
CA SER A 171 -11.24 -4.79 -5.08
C SER A 171 -12.23 -5.14 -6.17
N ASP A 172 -13.36 -4.42 -6.26
CA ASP A 172 -14.45 -4.72 -7.20
C ASP A 172 -14.03 -4.70 -8.68
N ALA A 173 -12.96 -3.97 -9.03
CA ALA A 173 -12.40 -3.94 -10.38
C ALA A 173 -11.72 -5.25 -10.82
N ILE A 174 -11.45 -6.16 -9.88
CA ILE A 174 -10.83 -7.47 -10.13
C ILE A 174 -11.77 -8.58 -9.66
N PHE A 175 -12.31 -8.46 -8.45
CA PHE A 175 -13.25 -9.41 -7.86
C PHE A 175 -14.68 -9.03 -8.22
N ASP A 176 -14.97 -8.99 -9.53
CA ASP A 176 -16.32 -8.72 -10.02
C ASP A 176 -17.31 -9.74 -9.42
N LYS A 177 -18.46 -9.25 -8.94
CA LYS A 177 -19.42 -10.08 -8.21
C LYS A 177 -20.04 -11.17 -9.08
N VAL A 178 -20.25 -10.90 -10.36
CA VAL A 178 -20.79 -11.88 -11.31
C VAL A 178 -19.74 -12.95 -11.59
N LEU A 179 -18.51 -12.55 -11.90
CA LEU A 179 -17.40 -13.48 -12.15
C LEU A 179 -17.11 -14.36 -10.93
N MET A 180 -17.11 -13.78 -9.72
CA MET A 180 -16.94 -14.52 -8.46
C MET A 180 -18.08 -15.53 -8.24
N ARG A 181 -19.34 -15.12 -8.46
CA ARG A 181 -20.51 -16.00 -8.33
C ARG A 181 -20.47 -17.15 -9.35
N GLU A 182 -20.05 -16.86 -10.57
CA GLU A 182 -19.92 -17.82 -11.66
C GLU A 182 -18.61 -18.63 -11.60
N ARG A 183 -17.74 -18.34 -10.61
CA ARG A 183 -16.42 -18.96 -10.45
C ARG A 183 -15.54 -18.85 -11.70
N LYS A 184 -15.67 -17.74 -12.43
CA LYS A 184 -14.89 -17.39 -13.63
C LYS A 184 -13.51 -16.88 -13.25
N PHE A 185 -12.73 -17.78 -12.70
CA PHE A 185 -11.45 -17.49 -12.07
C PHE A 185 -10.33 -17.14 -13.05
N ASP A 186 -10.40 -17.67 -14.26
CA ASP A 186 -9.46 -17.30 -15.32
C ASP A 186 -9.69 -15.83 -15.74
N GLU A 187 -10.95 -15.38 -15.86
CA GLU A 187 -11.30 -13.98 -16.16
C GLU A 187 -10.85 -13.01 -15.04
N ILE A 188 -11.03 -13.40 -13.76
CA ILE A 188 -10.51 -12.62 -12.62
C ILE A 188 -8.98 -12.52 -12.67
N SER A 189 -8.30 -13.59 -13.09
CA SER A 189 -6.85 -13.61 -13.24
C SER A 189 -6.39 -12.70 -14.39
N GLU A 190 -7.14 -12.64 -15.49
CA GLU A 190 -6.90 -11.70 -16.59
C GLU A 190 -7.03 -10.24 -16.14
N LEU A 191 -8.06 -9.92 -15.35
CA LEU A 191 -8.23 -8.58 -14.76
C LEU A 191 -7.05 -8.19 -13.85
N ALA A 192 -6.58 -9.12 -13.02
CA ALA A 192 -5.41 -8.92 -12.16
C ALA A 192 -4.12 -8.67 -12.97
N ASN A 193 -3.92 -9.44 -14.05
CA ASN A 193 -2.78 -9.26 -14.95
C ASN A 193 -2.85 -7.90 -15.67
N LEU A 194 -4.03 -7.52 -16.15
CA LEU A 194 -4.26 -6.24 -16.80
C LEU A 194 -3.95 -5.08 -15.85
N ALA A 195 -4.41 -5.16 -14.59
CA ALA A 195 -4.10 -4.16 -13.57
C ALA A 195 -2.59 -3.99 -13.34
N THR A 196 -1.87 -5.11 -13.26
CA THR A 196 -0.40 -5.12 -13.10
C THR A 196 0.31 -4.48 -14.30
N LEU A 197 -0.17 -4.77 -15.51
CA LEU A 197 0.37 -4.18 -16.74
C LEU A 197 0.18 -2.66 -16.76
N ARG A 198 -1.00 -2.15 -16.38
CA ARG A 198 -1.27 -0.70 -16.34
C ARG A 198 -0.40 0.02 -15.33
N ALA A 199 -0.12 -0.57 -14.18
CA ALA A 199 0.81 0.01 -13.21
C ALA A 199 2.25 0.05 -13.72
N SER A 200 2.68 -0.97 -14.46
CA SER A 200 4.04 -1.05 -15.02
C SER A 200 4.29 -0.02 -16.12
N GLN A 201 3.25 0.33 -16.89
CA GLN A 201 3.30 1.35 -17.95
C GLN A 201 3.31 2.80 -17.42
N SER A 202 3.21 3.01 -16.10
CA SER A 202 3.18 4.35 -15.48
C SER A 202 4.57 4.86 -15.08
N GLY A 203 5.64 4.10 -15.34
CA GLY A 203 7.03 4.40 -14.93
C GLY A 203 7.96 4.97 -16.01
N THR A 204 7.42 5.48 -17.12
CA THR A 204 8.17 6.22 -18.17
C THR A 204 7.98 7.71 -18.04
#